data_AF-H1XXL9-F1
#
_entry.id   AF-H1XXL9-F1
#
_cell.length_a   1.000
_cell.length_b   1.000
_cell.length_c   1.000
_cell.angle_alpha   90.00
_cell.angle_beta   90.00
_cell.angle_gamma   90.00
#
_symmetry.space_group_name_H-M   'P 1'
#
loop_
_entity.id
_entity.type
_entity.pdbx_description
1 polymer ?
#
loop_
_entity_poly.entity_id
_entity_poly.type
_entity_poly.pdbx_seq_one_letter_code
_entity_poly.pdbx_strand_id
1 'polypeptide(L)'
;MRRWYPFIGFVLLTIVFSIYFLTNVQSSNYRPQTDDPAVIYYEACSHCHGKSGQSPNLLYPDLADVTLKRAEVEKVIREGALFMPAFQNLKGDTLQKLIDFLLEKRFLE
;
A
#
# COMPACT_ATOMS: atom_id res chain seq x y z
N MET A 1 40.07 -27.54 14.20
CA MET A 1 39.13 -26.49 14.67
C MET A 1 38.70 -25.57 13.52
N ARG A 2 37.95 -26.03 12.50
CA ARG A 2 37.49 -25.13 11.39
C ARG A 2 36.38 -25.66 10.45
N ARG A 3 35.70 -26.78 10.76
CA ARG A 3 34.68 -27.37 9.85
C ARG A 3 33.29 -26.71 9.94
N TRP A 4 33.03 -25.86 10.94
CA TRP A 4 31.71 -25.29 11.20
C TRP A 4 31.52 -23.85 10.66
N TYR A 5 32.60 -23.17 10.27
CA TYR A 5 32.54 -21.85 9.64
C TYR A 5 31.65 -21.75 8.39
N PRO A 6 31.64 -22.71 7.45
CA PRO A 6 30.77 -22.61 6.28
C PRO A 6 29.28 -22.78 6.63
N PHE A 7 28.98 -23.58 7.66
CA PHE A 7 27.60 -23.76 8.14
C PHE A 7 27.10 -22.51 8.88
N ILE A 8 27.92 -21.92 9.75
CA ILE A 8 27.58 -20.68 10.47
C ILE A 8 27.43 -19.51 9.48
N GLY A 9 28.31 -19.41 8.48
CA GLY A 9 28.22 -18.38 7.44
C GLY A 9 26.93 -18.48 6.62
N PHE A 10 26.51 -19.70 6.25
CA PHE A 10 25.27 -19.93 5.52
C PHE A 10 24.03 -19.56 6.36
N VAL A 11 23.99 -19.98 7.63
CA VAL A 11 22.89 -19.63 8.55
C VAL A 11 22.76 -18.12 8.71
N LEU A 12 23.87 -17.41 8.94
CA LEU A 12 23.85 -15.94 9.05
C LEU A 12 23.37 -15.28 7.75
N LEU A 13 23.77 -15.79 6.59
CA LEU A 13 23.35 -15.25 5.29
C LEU A 13 21.85 -15.46 5.04
N THR A 14 21.29 -16.62 5.41
CA THR A 14 19.84 -16.88 5.31
C THR A 14 19.02 -16.02 6.26
N ILE A 15 19.51 -15.76 7.47
CA ILE A 15 18.86 -14.88 8.45
C ILE A 15 18.86 -13.44 7.92
N VAL A 16 19.99 -12.95 7.42
CA VAL A 16 20.08 -11.60 6.83
C VAL A 16 19.18 -11.48 5.61
N PHE A 17 19.15 -12.48 4.73
CA PHE A 17 18.26 -12.48 3.56
C PHE A 17 16.77 -12.47 3.96
N SER A 18 16.40 -13.25 4.98
CA SER A 18 15.03 -13.29 5.49
C SER A 18 14.62 -11.98 6.15
N ILE A 19 15.51 -11.37 6.95
CA ILE A 19 15.28 -10.05 7.55
C ILE A 19 15.14 -8.99 6.45
N TYR A 20 16.02 -9.02 5.44
CA TYR A 20 15.97 -8.09 4.32
C TYR A 20 14.65 -8.18 3.57
N PHE A 21 14.16 -9.40 3.31
CA PHE A 21 12.87 -9.65 2.67
C PHE A 21 11.69 -9.16 3.54
N LEU A 22 11.74 -9.37 4.86
CA LEU A 22 10.72 -8.89 5.79
C LEU A 22 10.68 -7.36 5.91
N THR A 23 11.81 -6.67 5.78
CA THR A 23 11.88 -5.20 5.86
C THR A 23 11.56 -4.48 4.55
N ASN A 24 11.53 -5.19 3.41
CA ASN A 24 11.11 -4.63 2.12
C ASN A 24 9.57 -4.62 2.00
N VAL A 25 8.90 -4.04 3.00
CA VAL A 25 7.53 -3.54 2.80
C VAL A 25 7.59 -2.59 1.61
N GLN A 26 6.86 -2.91 0.55
CA GLN A 26 6.81 -2.11 -0.67
C GLN A 26 6.26 -0.72 -0.28
N SER A 27 7.12 0.30 -0.19
CA SER A 27 6.70 1.67 0.08
C SER A 27 6.54 2.43 -1.22
N SER A 28 5.44 3.17 -1.37
CA SER A 28 5.22 4.09 -2.47
C SER A 28 5.92 5.42 -2.18
N ASN A 29 6.74 5.87 -3.14
CA ASN A 29 7.34 7.21 -3.12
C ASN A 29 6.40 8.29 -3.69
N TYR A 30 5.12 7.96 -3.96
CA TYR A 30 4.12 8.94 -4.38
C TYR A 30 4.07 10.11 -3.39
N ARG A 31 4.07 11.35 -3.89
CA ARG A 31 3.94 12.58 -3.12
C ARG A 31 2.86 13.45 -3.78
N PRO A 32 1.71 13.66 -3.14
CA PRO A 32 0.65 14.48 -3.73
C PRO A 32 1.16 15.91 -3.98
N GLN A 33 0.88 16.44 -5.17
CA GLN A 33 1.13 17.86 -5.52
C GLN A 33 -0.14 18.71 -5.40
N THR A 34 -1.24 18.10 -4.97
CA THR A 34 -2.57 18.70 -4.86
C THR A 34 -3.28 18.13 -3.63
N ASP A 35 -4.27 18.86 -3.12
CA ASP A 35 -5.18 18.40 -2.08
C ASP A 35 -6.50 17.84 -2.64
N ASP A 36 -6.64 17.82 -3.97
CA ASP A 36 -7.80 17.25 -4.64
C ASP A 36 -7.77 15.70 -4.56
N PRO A 37 -8.69 15.07 -3.82
CA PRO A 37 -8.68 13.63 -3.64
C PRO A 37 -9.00 12.86 -4.92
N ALA A 38 -9.72 13.43 -5.89
CA ALA A 38 -10.02 12.77 -7.16
C ALA A 38 -8.76 12.65 -8.03
N VAL A 39 -7.94 13.69 -8.04
CA VAL A 39 -6.63 13.68 -8.74
C VAL A 39 -5.69 12.68 -8.07
N ILE A 40 -5.60 12.69 -6.74
CA ILE A 40 -4.77 11.73 -6.00
C ILE A 40 -5.21 10.30 -6.27
N TYR A 41 -6.52 10.04 -6.23
CA TYR A 41 -7.09 8.73 -6.54
C TYR A 41 -6.68 8.28 -7.95
N TYR A 42 -6.84 9.16 -8.94
CA TYR A 42 -6.48 8.87 -10.32
C TYR A 42 -4.99 8.53 -10.46
N GLU A 43 -4.10 9.32 -9.87
CA GLU A 43 -2.65 9.16 -10.00
C GLU A 43 -2.09 7.96 -9.24
N ALA A 44 -2.60 7.69 -8.03
CA ALA A 44 -1.99 6.77 -7.07
C ALA A 44 -2.77 5.48 -6.84
N CYS A 45 -4.09 5.47 -7.05
CA CYS A 45 -4.97 4.36 -6.65
C CYS A 45 -5.58 3.63 -7.86
N SER A 46 -5.99 4.39 -8.88
CA SER A 46 -6.80 3.91 -10.00
C SER A 46 -6.10 2.85 -10.86
N HIS A 47 -4.76 2.83 -10.86
CA HIS A 47 -3.99 1.86 -11.62
C HIS A 47 -4.26 0.42 -11.17
N CYS A 48 -4.48 0.20 -9.87
CA CYS A 48 -4.78 -1.12 -9.32
C CYS A 48 -6.28 -1.32 -9.07
N HIS A 49 -6.96 -0.29 -8.57
CA HIS A 49 -8.37 -0.39 -8.15
C HIS A 49 -9.38 0.03 -9.22
N GLY A 50 -8.89 0.40 -10.42
CA GLY A 50 -9.71 0.90 -11.52
C GLY A 50 -10.13 2.35 -11.38
N LYS A 51 -10.52 3.00 -12.49
CA LYS A 51 -10.95 4.41 -12.47
C LYS A 51 -12.27 4.62 -11.74
N SER A 52 -13.18 3.66 -11.84
CA SER A 52 -14.49 3.66 -11.18
C SER A 52 -14.50 2.92 -9.83
N GLY A 53 -13.33 2.65 -9.25
CA GLY A 53 -13.23 1.80 -8.04
C GLY A 53 -13.56 0.33 -8.29
N GLN A 54 -13.67 -0.08 -9.55
CA GLN A 54 -13.87 -1.47 -9.99
C GLN A 54 -12.63 -1.91 -10.77
N SER A 55 -11.88 -2.85 -10.21
CA SER A 55 -10.71 -3.43 -10.84
C SER A 55 -11.13 -4.54 -11.80
N PRO A 56 -10.62 -4.58 -13.04
CA PRO A 56 -10.81 -5.73 -13.92
C PRO A 56 -9.97 -6.95 -13.49
N ASN A 57 -9.12 -6.80 -12.46
CA ASN A 57 -8.18 -7.82 -12.03
C ASN A 57 -8.54 -8.34 -10.64
N LEU A 58 -8.80 -9.65 -10.55
CA LEU A 58 -9.14 -10.37 -9.31
C LEU A 58 -8.10 -10.24 -8.19
N LEU A 59 -6.86 -9.84 -8.49
CA LEU A 59 -5.81 -9.62 -7.50
C LEU A 59 -5.96 -8.30 -6.72
N TYR A 60 -6.71 -7.34 -7.27
CA TYR A 60 -6.92 -6.03 -6.65
C TYR A 60 -8.39 -5.87 -6.28
N PRO A 61 -8.71 -5.58 -5.01
CA PRO A 61 -10.10 -5.52 -4.59
C PRO A 61 -10.81 -4.30 -5.17
N ASP A 62 -12.10 -4.46 -5.45
CA ASP A 62 -13.00 -3.38 -5.84
C ASP A 62 -13.27 -2.47 -4.66
N LEU A 63 -12.86 -1.21 -4.77
CA LEU A 63 -13.13 -0.19 -3.74
C LEU A 63 -14.62 0.18 -3.71
N ALA A 64 -15.35 -0.06 -4.79
CA ALA A 64 -16.81 0.09 -4.86
C ALA A 64 -17.55 -0.79 -3.85
N ASP A 65 -17.00 -1.95 -3.48
CA ASP A 65 -17.65 -2.93 -2.60
C ASP A 65 -17.00 -3.05 -1.22
N VAL A 66 -15.94 -2.28 -0.96
CA VAL A 66 -15.25 -2.28 0.33
C VAL A 66 -16.11 -1.67 1.43
N THR A 67 -16.24 -2.39 2.56
CA THR A 67 -17.00 -1.98 3.76
C THR A 67 -16.09 -1.71 4.97
N LEU A 68 -14.84 -1.32 4.72
CA LEU A 68 -13.88 -1.01 5.79
C LEU A 68 -14.27 0.26 6.54
N LYS A 69 -13.95 0.31 7.82
CA LYS A 69 -14.07 1.52 8.63
C LYS A 69 -12.95 2.49 8.27
N ARG A 70 -13.18 3.79 8.49
CA ARG A 70 -12.17 4.86 8.28
C ARG A 70 -10.78 4.50 8.79
N ALA A 71 -10.68 4.06 10.04
CA ALA A 71 -9.39 3.74 10.66
C ALA A 71 -8.67 2.57 9.95
N GLU A 72 -9.43 1.62 9.39
CA GLU A 72 -8.87 0.48 8.66
C GLU A 72 -8.38 0.92 7.28
N VAL A 73 -9.15 1.77 6.59
CA VAL A 73 -8.72 2.38 5.31
C VAL A 73 -7.44 3.19 5.51
N GLU A 74 -7.39 4.03 6.54
CA GLU A 74 -6.20 4.81 6.88
C GLU A 74 -5.00 3.89 7.14
N LYS A 75 -5.19 2.85 7.94
CA LYS A 75 -4.15 1.87 8.25
C LYS A 75 -3.60 1.22 6.99
N VAL A 76 -4.47 0.73 6.11
CA VAL A 76 -4.08 0.07 4.85
C VAL A 76 -3.32 1.02 3.93
N ILE A 77 -3.75 2.28 3.80
CA ILE A 77 -3.03 3.28 2.99
C ILE A 77 -1.64 3.56 3.57
N ARG A 78 -1.52 3.67 4.90
CA ARG A 78 -0.25 4.03 5.56
C ARG A 78 0.73 2.87 5.66
N GLU A 79 0.24 1.66 5.92
CA GLU A 79 1.06 0.48 6.19
C GLU A 79 1.19 -0.44 4.97
N GLY A 80 0.32 -0.28 3.96
CA GLY A 80 0.17 -1.23 2.88
C GLY A 80 -0.56 -2.49 3.33
N ALA A 81 -0.90 -3.34 2.35
CA ALA A 81 -1.49 -4.66 2.61
C ALA A 81 -1.22 -5.58 1.42
N LEU A 82 -0.65 -6.77 1.67
CA LEU A 82 -0.28 -7.72 0.62
C LEU A 82 0.63 -7.07 -0.45
N PHE A 83 0.09 -6.84 -1.64
CA PHE A 83 0.77 -6.18 -2.77
C PHE A 83 0.51 -4.67 -2.84
N MET A 84 -0.40 -4.14 -2.04
CA MET A 84 -0.66 -2.71 -1.95
C MET A 84 0.50 -2.04 -1.19
N PRO A 85 1.22 -1.10 -1.80
CA PRO A 85 2.34 -0.45 -1.15
C PRO A 85 1.88 0.52 -0.06
N ALA A 86 2.76 0.77 0.91
CA ALA A 86 2.58 1.77 1.95
C ALA A 86 2.79 3.19 1.39
N PHE A 87 1.78 4.07 1.46
CA PHE A 87 1.85 5.45 0.98
C PHE A 87 2.28 6.42 2.08
N GLN A 88 3.54 6.33 2.48
CA GLN A 88 4.04 7.06 3.64
C GLN A 88 4.02 8.58 3.49
N ASN A 89 3.97 9.14 2.28
CA ASN A 89 3.92 10.60 2.08
C ASN A 89 2.49 11.16 1.98
N LEU A 90 1.45 10.32 1.95
CA LEU A 90 0.06 10.76 2.12
C LEU A 90 -0.23 10.90 3.62
N LYS A 91 -0.37 12.13 4.10
CA LYS A 91 -0.56 12.44 5.54
C LYS A 91 -1.49 13.64 5.73
N GLY A 92 -1.87 13.89 6.98
CA GLY A 92 -2.63 15.08 7.38
C GLY A 92 -3.97 15.19 6.69
N ASP A 93 -4.40 16.42 6.42
CA ASP A 93 -5.70 16.73 5.83
C ASP A 93 -5.86 16.12 4.43
N THR A 94 -4.78 16.08 3.63
CA THR A 94 -4.78 15.47 2.30
C THR A 94 -5.18 13.99 2.36
N LEU A 95 -4.63 13.24 3.33
CA LEU A 95 -5.00 11.83 3.55
C LEU A 95 -6.46 11.69 3.99
N GLN A 96 -6.94 12.55 4.88
CA GLN A 96 -8.32 12.48 5.36
C GLN A 96 -9.33 12.78 4.24
N LYS A 97 -9.08 13.80 3.40
CA LYS A 97 -9.89 14.09 2.21
C LYS A 97 -9.94 12.92 1.23
N LEU A 98 -8.82 12.22 1.05
CA LEU A 98 -8.78 11.02 0.22
C LEU A 98 -9.60 9.88 0.84
N ILE A 99 -9.49 9.65 2.15
CA ILE A 99 -10.29 8.62 2.83
C ILE A 99 -11.78 8.94 2.72
N ASP A 100 -12.19 10.21 2.87
CA ASP A 100 -13.57 10.64 2.67
C ASP A 100 -14.05 10.30 1.24
N PHE A 101 -13.23 10.63 0.24
CA PHE A 101 -13.51 10.32 -1.17
C PHE A 101 -13.74 8.82 -1.41
N LEU A 102 -12.90 7.97 -0.80
CA LEU A 102 -13.00 6.52 -0.92
C LEU A 102 -14.26 5.97 -0.24
N LEU A 103 -14.54 6.42 1.00
CA LEU A 103 -15.68 5.93 1.78
C LEU A 103 -17.03 6.39 1.23
N GLU A 104 -17.08 7.59 0.65
CA GLU A 104 -18.27 8.12 -0.03
C GLU A 104 -18.44 7.61 -1.46
N LYS A 105 -17.48 6.81 -1.94
CA LYS A 105 -17.51 6.16 -3.26
C LYS A 105 -17.67 7.14 -4.43
N ARG A 106 -17.03 8.31 -4.34
CA ARG A 106 -17.12 9.41 -5.34
C ARG A 106 -16.36 9.14 -6.64
N PHE A 107 -16.14 7.87 -6.98
CA PHE A 107 -15.51 7.41 -8.21
C PHE A 107 -16.52 7.01 -9.30
N LEU A 108 -17.83 7.03 -9.00
CA LEU A 108 -18.93 6.67 -9.91
C LEU A 108 -19.62 7.88 -10.59
N GLU A 109 -18.93 9.02 -10.67
CA GLU A 109 -19.42 10.21 -11.41
C GLU A 109 -19.12 10.14 -12.92
#